data_AF-A0AAE1MZ21-F1
#
_entry.id   AF-A0AAE1MZ21-F1
#
_cell.length_a   1.000
_cell.length_b   1.000
_cell.length_c   1.000
_cell.angle_alpha   90.00
_cell.angle_beta   90.00
_cell.angle_gamma   90.00
#
_symmetry.space_group_name_H-M   'P 1'
#
loop_
_entity.id
_entity.type
_entity.pdbx_description
1 polymer ?
#
loop_
_entity_poly.entity_id
_entity_poly.type
_entity_poly.pdbx_seq_one_letter_code
_entity_poly.pdbx_strand_id
1 'polypeptide(L)'
;MSLPRFVTLIKSNYNNKYLRYMWEHLPDRVEQDLLQFSEEKVESPYAKFEVEMAKSESGLVHIRCCYNNKYWVRLSQNHWWIAAIADEPEEDKSKWSCTLFKPIYADSNAKTVRFLHIQLGHYACLWRIGPPLGACLFAGSENLDKDSCDVCTIIDPKTLSIMPKHVAFKGNISLPRFLVLKSNYNNNYLHYIQEGGQVQGFLRFSGEVKSLIAKFEVEKARSESGLVHIKCCYNNKYWARGTQYDRWIVAKADEPEEDQSKWSCTLFKPICVDTDAKTVRFLHVQLRSYACLSRTIAPFTSCLFVGSENPDQYPCDVYTIVDCKSGNPIQDSCDVDTITDRLIRRPQININTTTNNNNNNNNNNGCIIL
;
A
#
# COMPACT_ATOMS: atom_id res chain seq x y z
N MET A 1 -22.51 -8.67 22.85
CA MET A 1 -21.11 -8.59 23.30
C MET A 1 -20.23 -9.05 22.14
N SER A 2 -19.33 -8.22 21.63
CA SER A 2 -18.39 -8.65 20.59
C SER A 2 -17.22 -9.38 21.22
N LEU A 3 -16.94 -10.60 20.77
CA LEU A 3 -15.78 -11.39 21.17
C LEU A 3 -14.47 -10.65 20.80
N PRO A 4 -13.38 -10.82 21.56
CA PRO A 4 -12.11 -10.18 21.23
C PRO A 4 -11.59 -10.70 19.89
N ARG A 5 -11.47 -9.79 18.93
CA ARG A 5 -10.84 -10.02 17.63
C ARG A 5 -9.41 -9.51 17.69
N PHE A 6 -8.46 -10.32 17.23
CA PHE A 6 -7.06 -9.89 17.15
C PHE A 6 -6.47 -10.21 15.79
N VAL A 7 -5.69 -9.26 15.27
CA VAL A 7 -4.96 -9.40 14.00
C VAL A 7 -3.63 -10.07 14.29
N THR A 8 -3.25 -11.03 13.45
CA THR A 8 -2.02 -11.79 13.54
C THR A 8 -1.31 -11.89 12.20
N LEU A 9 0.01 -12.00 12.24
CA LEU A 9 0.80 -12.60 11.17
C LEU A 9 1.02 -14.08 11.51
N ILE A 10 1.05 -14.93 10.48
CA ILE A 10 1.29 -16.36 10.62
C ILE A 10 2.55 -16.69 9.83
N LYS A 11 3.63 -17.06 10.51
CA LYS A 11 4.92 -17.39 9.88
C LYS A 11 5.13 -18.90 9.92
N SER A 12 5.46 -19.52 8.78
CA SER A 12 5.84 -20.93 8.77
C SER A 12 7.23 -21.08 9.40
N ASN A 13 7.36 -22.04 10.32
CA ASN A 13 8.65 -22.39 10.89
C ASN A 13 9.53 -23.19 9.91
N TYR A 14 8.94 -23.73 8.84
CA TYR A 14 9.64 -24.54 7.84
C TYR A 14 10.44 -23.69 6.85
N ASN A 15 9.81 -22.71 6.20
CA ASN A 15 10.47 -21.88 5.18
C ASN A 15 10.74 -20.43 5.62
N ASN A 16 10.39 -20.08 6.85
CA ASN A 16 10.52 -18.73 7.42
C ASN A 16 9.78 -17.61 6.66
N LYS A 17 8.76 -17.95 5.86
CA LYS A 17 7.90 -16.98 5.18
C LYS A 17 6.58 -16.80 5.93
N TYR A 18 6.00 -15.62 5.78
CA TYR A 18 4.65 -15.32 6.24
C TYR A 18 3.63 -15.90 5.26
N LEU A 19 2.53 -16.39 5.80
CA LEU A 19 1.35 -16.75 5.04
C LEU A 19 0.77 -15.48 4.41
N ARG A 20 0.42 -15.53 3.13
CA ARG A 20 -0.29 -14.46 2.43
C ARG A 20 -1.44 -14.99 1.60
N TYR A 21 -2.44 -14.15 1.41
CA TYR A 21 -3.49 -14.33 0.41
C TYR A 21 -2.96 -14.09 -1.00
N MET A 22 -3.28 -15.01 -1.91
CA MET A 22 -2.87 -14.94 -3.32
C MET A 22 -3.96 -14.24 -4.14
N TRP A 23 -3.72 -12.95 -4.44
CA TRP A 23 -4.62 -12.08 -5.22
C TRP A 23 -4.21 -11.95 -6.70
N GLU A 24 -2.98 -12.30 -7.08
CA GLU A 24 -2.44 -11.97 -8.40
C GLU A 24 -3.22 -12.65 -9.55
N HIS A 25 -4.07 -11.88 -10.21
CA HIS A 25 -4.71 -12.22 -11.49
C HIS A 25 -3.65 -12.28 -12.59
N LEU A 26 -2.95 -13.41 -12.66
CA LEU A 26 -2.24 -13.82 -13.87
C LEU A 26 -3.12 -14.83 -14.61
N PRO A 27 -3.30 -14.70 -15.95
CA PRO A 27 -4.23 -15.52 -16.74
C PRO A 27 -4.05 -17.03 -16.59
N ASP A 28 -2.89 -17.49 -16.14
CA ASP A 28 -2.50 -18.89 -16.05
C ASP A 28 -2.35 -19.43 -14.63
N ARG A 29 -2.71 -18.67 -13.58
CA ARG A 29 -2.55 -19.12 -12.18
C ARG A 29 -3.85 -19.64 -11.57
N VAL A 30 -3.85 -20.93 -11.24
CA VAL A 30 -4.90 -21.66 -10.48
C VAL A 30 -4.90 -21.30 -8.98
N GLU A 31 -3.95 -20.47 -8.53
CA GLU A 31 -3.69 -20.13 -7.13
C GLU A 31 -4.60 -19.01 -6.57
N GLN A 32 -5.52 -18.48 -7.39
CA GLN A 32 -6.41 -17.41 -6.96
C GLN A 32 -7.17 -17.86 -5.71
N ASP A 33 -7.22 -16.97 -4.72
CA ASP A 33 -7.85 -17.16 -3.42
C ASP A 33 -7.19 -18.14 -2.44
N LEU A 34 -6.12 -18.83 -2.86
CA LEU A 34 -5.33 -19.69 -1.96
C LEU A 34 -4.47 -18.87 -1.01
N LEU A 35 -4.01 -19.54 0.04
CA LEU A 35 -3.10 -19.00 1.04
C LEU A 35 -1.73 -19.64 0.87
N GLN A 36 -0.67 -18.85 0.72
CA GLN A 36 0.68 -19.35 0.44
C GLN A 36 1.71 -18.77 1.41
N PHE A 37 2.61 -19.61 1.91
CA PHE A 37 3.75 -19.18 2.72
C PHE A 37 4.88 -18.65 1.83
N SER A 38 4.67 -17.48 1.26
CA SER A 38 5.62 -16.84 0.33
C SER A 38 5.95 -15.38 0.66
N GLU A 39 5.26 -14.77 1.62
CA GLU A 39 5.49 -13.37 1.97
C GLU A 39 6.74 -13.21 2.84
N GLU A 40 7.52 -12.18 2.56
CA GLU A 40 8.72 -11.83 3.34
C GLU A 40 8.49 -10.60 4.21
N LYS A 41 7.58 -9.72 3.76
CA LYS A 41 7.33 -8.42 4.39
C LYS A 41 6.12 -8.49 5.29
N VAL A 42 6.39 -8.32 6.58
CA VAL A 42 5.43 -8.08 7.66
C VAL A 42 4.43 -6.95 7.41
N GLU A 43 4.78 -5.92 6.62
CA GLU A 43 3.85 -4.82 6.31
C GLU A 43 2.79 -5.21 5.28
N SER A 44 2.97 -6.35 4.60
CA SER A 44 2.10 -6.80 3.51
C SER A 44 0.64 -6.88 3.96
N PRO A 45 -0.29 -6.21 3.26
CA PRO A 45 -1.71 -6.26 3.60
C PRO A 45 -2.30 -7.66 3.42
N TYR A 46 -1.69 -8.48 2.55
CA TYR A 46 -2.13 -9.85 2.25
C TYR A 46 -1.75 -10.87 3.32
N ALA A 47 -0.83 -10.52 4.23
CA ALA A 47 -0.32 -11.44 5.26
C ALA A 47 -1.02 -11.32 6.63
N LYS A 48 -2.02 -10.45 6.73
CA LYS A 48 -2.74 -10.18 7.97
C LYS A 48 -4.02 -11.00 8.04
N PHE A 49 -4.19 -11.69 9.16
CA PHE A 49 -5.37 -12.50 9.43
C PHE A 49 -5.97 -12.10 10.77
N GLU A 50 -7.29 -12.05 10.83
CA GLU A 50 -8.03 -11.80 12.05
C GLU A 50 -8.53 -13.12 12.62
N VAL A 51 -8.26 -13.35 13.90
CA VAL A 51 -8.75 -14.50 14.64
C VAL A 51 -10.00 -14.06 15.41
N GLU A 52 -11.09 -14.77 15.16
CA GLU A 52 -12.40 -14.57 15.79
C GLU A 52 -12.77 -15.83 16.56
N MET A 53 -13.16 -15.71 17.83
CA MET A 53 -13.59 -16.86 18.63
C MET A 53 -14.92 -17.41 18.10
N ALA A 54 -15.04 -18.74 18.04
CA ALA A 54 -16.29 -19.40 17.67
C ALA A 54 -17.39 -19.13 18.72
N LYS A 55 -18.66 -19.18 18.28
CA LYS A 55 -19.83 -19.01 19.15
C LYS A 55 -20.23 -20.32 19.83
N SER A 56 -20.07 -21.44 19.14
CA SER A 56 -20.53 -22.76 19.59
C SER A 56 -19.67 -23.39 20.70
N GLU A 57 -18.35 -23.23 20.67
CA GLU A 57 -17.44 -23.94 21.57
C GLU A 57 -16.21 -23.10 21.94
N SER A 58 -15.88 -23.08 23.23
CA SER A 58 -14.69 -22.39 23.73
C SER A 58 -13.40 -23.00 23.20
N GLY A 59 -12.51 -22.16 22.67
CA GLY A 59 -11.20 -22.58 22.15
C GLY A 59 -11.18 -22.94 20.66
N LEU A 60 -12.33 -22.94 19.98
CA LEU A 60 -12.38 -22.95 18.52
C LEU A 60 -12.38 -21.51 17.98
N VAL A 61 -11.82 -21.35 16.79
CA VAL A 61 -11.69 -20.05 16.14
C VAL A 61 -12.06 -20.11 14.67
N HIS A 62 -12.51 -18.98 14.17
CA HIS A 62 -12.53 -18.63 12.75
C HIS A 62 -11.32 -17.79 12.43
N ILE A 63 -10.73 -17.99 11.25
CA ILE A 63 -9.59 -17.20 10.78
C ILE A 63 -10.03 -16.49 9.51
N ARG A 64 -9.97 -15.16 9.50
CA ARG A 64 -10.42 -14.33 8.38
C ARG A 64 -9.24 -13.59 7.77
N CYS A 65 -9.14 -13.56 6.44
CA CYS A 65 -8.17 -12.72 5.78
C CYS A 65 -8.58 -11.24 5.90
N CYS A 66 -7.65 -10.39 6.35
CA CYS A 66 -7.93 -8.96 6.50
C CYS A 66 -8.05 -8.23 5.16
N TYR A 67 -7.48 -8.77 4.08
CA TYR A 67 -7.48 -8.14 2.76
C TYR A 67 -8.86 -8.19 2.08
N ASN A 68 -9.43 -9.38 1.94
CA ASN A 68 -10.71 -9.59 1.24
C ASN A 68 -11.91 -9.81 2.18
N ASN A 69 -11.68 -9.76 3.50
CA ASN A 69 -12.69 -9.96 4.54
C ASN A 69 -13.39 -11.33 4.50
N LYS A 70 -12.71 -12.38 3.99
CA LYS A 70 -13.27 -13.73 3.87
C LYS A 70 -12.59 -14.75 4.79
N TYR A 71 -13.37 -15.71 5.24
CA TYR A 71 -12.96 -16.75 6.19
C TYR A 71 -12.22 -17.90 5.52
N TRP A 72 -11.29 -18.48 6.27
CA TRP A 72 -10.59 -19.70 5.91
C TRP A 72 -11.58 -20.85 5.82
N VAL A 73 -11.56 -21.51 4.68
CA VAL A 73 -12.39 -22.66 4.38
C VAL A 73 -11.64 -23.54 3.41
N ARG A 74 -12.04 -24.81 3.30
CA ARG A 74 -11.57 -25.66 2.20
C ARG A 74 -11.95 -25.05 0.86
N LEU A 75 -11.09 -25.18 -0.14
CA LEU A 75 -11.33 -24.64 -1.49
C LEU A 75 -12.59 -25.23 -2.13
N SER A 76 -12.85 -26.52 -1.92
CA SER A 76 -14.11 -27.16 -2.30
C SER A 76 -14.34 -28.46 -1.51
N GLN A 77 -15.51 -29.08 -1.68
CA GLN A 77 -15.84 -30.39 -1.09
C GLN A 77 -14.82 -31.50 -1.43
N ASN A 78 -14.09 -31.37 -2.54
CA ASN A 78 -13.14 -32.38 -3.03
C ASN A 78 -11.68 -31.97 -2.82
N HIS A 79 -11.41 -30.77 -2.30
CA HIS A 79 -10.06 -30.28 -2.05
C HIS A 79 -9.81 -30.07 -0.56
N TRP A 80 -8.56 -30.25 -0.16
CA TRP A 80 -8.08 -29.98 1.20
C TRP A 80 -7.18 -28.74 1.27
N TRP A 81 -6.99 -28.05 0.14
CA TRP A 81 -6.43 -26.70 0.11
C TRP A 81 -7.29 -25.76 0.94
N ILE A 82 -6.65 -24.90 1.73
CA ILE A 82 -7.34 -23.87 2.51
C ILE A 82 -7.24 -22.55 1.76
N ALA A 83 -8.39 -21.93 1.56
CA ALA A 83 -8.58 -20.68 0.84
C ALA A 83 -9.32 -19.67 1.73
N ALA A 84 -9.15 -18.38 1.48
CA ALA A 84 -9.92 -17.33 2.16
C ALA A 84 -11.08 -16.87 1.28
N ILE A 85 -12.11 -17.72 1.13
CA ILE A 85 -13.24 -17.48 0.19
C ILE A 85 -14.61 -17.35 0.83
N ALA A 86 -14.79 -17.85 2.06
CA ALA A 86 -16.11 -17.88 2.71
C ALA A 86 -16.54 -16.48 3.19
N ASP A 87 -17.76 -16.06 2.85
CA ASP A 87 -18.31 -14.75 3.25
C ASP A 87 -18.73 -14.70 4.72
N GLU A 88 -19.14 -15.84 5.27
CA GLU A 88 -19.65 -15.96 6.65
C GLU A 88 -19.01 -17.16 7.37
N PRO A 89 -18.91 -17.11 8.70
CA PRO A 89 -18.45 -18.26 9.48
C PRO A 89 -19.48 -19.40 9.46
N GLU A 90 -19.00 -20.64 9.31
CA GLU A 90 -19.80 -21.86 9.33
C GLU A 90 -19.30 -22.79 10.44
N GLU A 91 -20.15 -23.05 11.43
CA GLU A 91 -19.80 -23.82 12.63
C GLU A 91 -20.34 -25.26 12.62
N ASP A 92 -21.12 -25.64 11.60
CA ASP A 92 -21.54 -27.02 11.39
C ASP A 92 -20.32 -27.89 11.00
N LYS A 93 -19.86 -28.69 11.97
CA LYS A 93 -18.68 -29.56 11.84
C LYS A 93 -18.85 -30.66 10.79
N SER A 94 -20.08 -30.92 10.31
CA SER A 94 -20.34 -31.91 9.27
C SER A 94 -20.19 -31.37 7.85
N LYS A 95 -20.31 -30.05 7.66
CA LYS A 95 -20.23 -29.42 6.34
C LYS A 95 -18.79 -29.24 5.90
N TRP A 96 -18.48 -29.60 4.64
CA TRP A 96 -17.16 -29.38 4.07
C TRP A 96 -16.73 -27.90 4.10
N SER A 97 -17.70 -26.98 4.13
CA SER A 97 -17.50 -25.53 4.22
C SER A 97 -17.31 -25.01 5.65
N CYS A 98 -17.22 -25.90 6.65
CA CYS A 98 -16.90 -25.53 8.03
C CYS A 98 -15.64 -24.66 8.10
N THR A 99 -15.71 -23.54 8.82
CA THR A 99 -14.61 -22.56 8.94
C THR A 99 -13.86 -22.67 10.27
N LEU A 100 -14.21 -23.66 11.09
CA LEU A 100 -13.65 -23.84 12.42
C LEU A 100 -12.25 -24.46 12.38
N PHE A 101 -11.33 -23.80 13.07
CA PHE A 101 -10.01 -24.32 13.39
C PHE A 101 -9.80 -24.35 14.90
N LYS A 102 -8.98 -25.29 15.36
CA LYS A 102 -8.49 -25.33 16.75
C LYS A 102 -6.99 -25.03 16.77
N PRO A 103 -6.56 -23.90 17.35
CA PRO A 103 -5.15 -23.63 17.58
C PRO A 103 -4.66 -24.52 18.74
N ILE A 104 -3.56 -25.23 18.52
CA ILE A 104 -2.92 -26.10 19.51
C ILE A 104 -1.47 -25.64 19.66
N TYR A 105 -1.08 -25.18 20.84
CA TYR A 105 0.27 -24.72 21.09
C TYR A 105 1.28 -25.85 20.92
N ALA A 106 2.30 -25.61 20.11
CA ALA A 106 3.36 -26.59 19.83
C ALA A 106 4.51 -26.53 20.84
N ASP A 107 4.62 -25.44 21.59
CA ASP A 107 5.58 -25.24 22.68
C ASP A 107 4.91 -24.68 23.95
N SER A 108 5.60 -24.81 25.08
CA SER A 108 5.17 -24.27 26.38
C SER A 108 5.25 -22.75 26.47
N ASN A 109 5.92 -22.10 25.51
CA ASN A 109 6.09 -20.65 25.45
C ASN A 109 4.93 -19.94 24.72
N ALA A 110 3.95 -20.71 24.24
CA ALA A 110 2.74 -20.24 23.56
C ALA A 110 3.00 -19.36 22.31
N LYS A 111 4.17 -19.48 21.69
CA LYS A 111 4.53 -18.68 20.49
C LYS A 111 4.27 -19.43 19.20
N THR A 112 4.37 -20.75 19.23
CA THR A 112 4.13 -21.61 18.08
C THR A 112 2.82 -22.38 18.24
N VAL A 113 2.08 -22.50 17.15
CA VAL A 113 0.78 -23.17 17.11
C VAL A 113 0.72 -24.10 15.90
N ARG A 114 -0.13 -25.11 16.03
CA ARG A 114 -0.69 -25.89 14.93
C ARG A 114 -2.16 -25.56 14.80
N PHE A 115 -2.66 -25.50 13.57
CA PHE A 115 -4.09 -25.29 13.33
C PHE A 115 -4.72 -26.60 12.90
N LEU A 116 -5.63 -27.13 13.71
CA LEU A 116 -6.41 -28.31 13.37
C LEU A 116 -7.72 -27.88 12.70
N HIS A 117 -7.93 -28.24 11.43
CA HIS A 117 -9.19 -28.01 10.72
C HIS A 117 -10.26 -28.97 11.25
N ILE A 118 -11.31 -28.43 11.87
CA ILE A 118 -12.24 -29.23 12.68
C ILE A 118 -13.01 -30.26 11.87
N GLN A 119 -13.54 -29.89 10.69
CA GLN A 119 -14.34 -30.84 9.91
C GLN A 119 -13.53 -32.01 9.36
N LEU A 120 -12.24 -31.81 9.05
CA LEU A 120 -11.38 -32.90 8.56
C LEU A 120 -10.65 -33.62 9.69
N GLY A 121 -10.46 -32.99 10.85
CA GLY A 121 -9.54 -33.49 11.88
C GLY A 121 -8.07 -33.46 11.43
N HIS A 122 -7.73 -32.63 10.44
CA HIS A 122 -6.39 -32.57 9.87
C HIS A 122 -5.66 -31.29 10.28
N TYR A 123 -4.35 -31.40 10.55
CA TYR A 123 -3.47 -30.27 10.77
C TYR A 123 -3.21 -29.53 9.46
N ALA A 124 -3.42 -28.23 9.47
CA ALA A 124 -3.07 -27.35 8.37
C ALA A 124 -1.54 -27.18 8.34
N CYS A 125 -0.94 -27.36 7.17
CA CYS A 125 0.49 -27.31 6.97
C CYS A 125 0.87 -26.60 5.67
N LEU A 126 2.14 -26.21 5.59
CA LEU A 126 2.77 -25.84 4.33
C LEU A 126 2.92 -27.10 3.47
N TRP A 127 2.25 -27.15 2.31
CA TRP A 127 2.34 -28.31 1.43
C TRP A 127 3.58 -28.27 0.52
N ARG A 128 4.32 -29.38 0.52
CA ARG A 128 5.61 -29.51 -0.17
C ARG A 128 5.41 -30.14 -1.57
N ILE A 129 4.76 -29.42 -2.47
CA ILE A 129 4.65 -29.79 -3.90
C ILE A 129 5.36 -28.76 -4.78
N GLY A 130 5.63 -29.12 -6.04
CA GLY A 130 6.15 -28.17 -7.03
C GLY A 130 5.18 -27.02 -7.32
N PRO A 131 5.65 -25.92 -7.95
CA PRO A 131 4.78 -24.87 -8.46
C PRO A 131 3.68 -25.45 -9.38
N PRO A 132 2.48 -24.86 -9.44
CA PRO A 132 2.04 -23.61 -8.80
C PRO A 132 1.67 -23.72 -7.31
N LEU A 133 1.30 -24.91 -6.84
CA LEU A 133 0.68 -25.10 -5.51
C LEU A 133 1.70 -25.27 -4.36
N GLY A 134 2.99 -25.13 -4.66
CA GLY A 134 4.05 -25.21 -3.66
C GLY A 134 3.87 -24.19 -2.54
N ALA A 135 4.12 -24.63 -1.31
CA ALA A 135 3.99 -23.85 -0.09
C ALA A 135 2.58 -23.26 0.19
N CYS A 136 1.55 -23.72 -0.50
CA CYS A 136 0.17 -23.36 -0.18
C CYS A 136 -0.29 -24.06 1.11
N LEU A 137 -1.22 -23.44 1.82
CA LEU A 137 -1.82 -23.96 3.03
C LEU A 137 -2.77 -25.11 2.69
N PHE A 138 -2.55 -26.25 3.34
CA PHE A 138 -3.27 -27.48 3.06
C PHE A 138 -3.61 -28.21 4.35
N ALA A 139 -4.82 -28.76 4.47
CA ALA A 139 -5.21 -29.61 5.57
C ALA A 139 -4.64 -31.03 5.38
N GLY A 140 -3.38 -31.21 5.79
CA GLY A 140 -2.52 -32.34 5.44
C GLY A 140 -2.94 -33.69 5.99
N SER A 141 -2.87 -33.86 7.31
CA SER A 141 -3.05 -35.15 7.97
C SER A 141 -3.57 -34.97 9.39
N GLU A 142 -4.23 -36.01 9.93
CA GLU A 142 -4.55 -36.15 11.35
C GLU A 142 -3.31 -36.27 12.25
N ASN A 143 -2.16 -36.63 11.68
CA ASN A 143 -0.90 -36.80 12.41
C ASN A 143 -0.03 -35.55 12.31
N LEU A 144 0.79 -35.33 13.33
CA LEU A 144 1.78 -34.24 13.34
C LEU A 144 2.81 -34.44 12.21
N ASP A 145 3.17 -33.36 11.53
CA ASP A 145 4.19 -33.43 10.46
C ASP A 145 5.58 -33.58 11.08
N LYS A 146 6.35 -34.57 10.60
CA LYS A 146 7.69 -34.87 11.13
C LYS A 146 8.70 -33.76 10.87
N ASP A 147 8.51 -33.00 9.80
CA ASP A 147 9.38 -31.90 9.41
C ASP A 147 8.86 -30.55 9.92
N SER A 148 7.82 -30.56 10.78
CA SER A 148 7.19 -29.38 11.36
C SER A 148 6.60 -28.40 10.33
N CYS A 149 6.16 -28.88 9.17
CA CYS A 149 5.43 -28.05 8.20
C CYS A 149 4.04 -27.59 8.71
N ASP A 150 3.52 -28.23 9.75
CA ASP A 150 2.28 -27.89 10.46
C ASP A 150 2.48 -26.86 11.59
N VAL A 151 3.73 -26.48 11.88
CA VAL A 151 4.07 -25.53 12.95
C VAL A 151 4.21 -24.12 12.39
N CYS A 152 3.43 -23.20 12.96
CA CYS A 152 3.47 -21.79 12.65
C CYS A 152 3.78 -20.95 13.89
N THR A 153 4.54 -19.88 13.72
CA THR A 153 4.71 -18.85 14.75
C THR A 153 3.62 -17.79 14.57
N ILE A 154 2.87 -17.55 15.64
CA ILE A 154 1.84 -16.50 15.71
C ILE A 154 2.48 -15.24 16.23
N ILE A 155 2.37 -14.18 15.45
CA ILE A 155 3.01 -12.92 15.76
C ILE A 155 1.95 -11.84 15.79
N ASP A 156 1.77 -11.23 16.97
CA ASP A 156 0.97 -10.01 17.08
C ASP A 156 1.73 -8.88 16.35
N PRO A 157 1.18 -8.32 15.26
CA PRO A 157 1.83 -7.24 14.52
C PRO A 157 2.16 -6.05 15.42
N LYS A 158 1.38 -5.84 16.50
CA LYS A 158 1.62 -4.77 17.48
C LYS A 158 2.91 -4.97 18.26
N THR A 159 3.33 -6.22 18.51
CA THR A 159 4.55 -6.56 19.26
C THR A 159 5.83 -6.40 18.44
N LEU A 160 5.71 -6.43 17.12
CA LEU A 160 6.83 -6.34 16.19
C LEU A 160 7.41 -4.92 16.05
N SER A 161 6.87 -3.91 16.74
CA SER A 161 7.02 -2.49 16.36
C SER A 161 6.69 -2.24 14.88
N ILE A 162 6.02 -3.19 14.23
CA ILE A 162 5.39 -3.08 12.92
C ILE A 162 3.96 -2.66 13.20
N MET A 163 3.88 -1.48 13.81
CA MET A 163 2.70 -0.67 13.69
C MET A 163 2.48 -0.49 12.17
N PRO A 164 1.30 -0.78 11.59
CA PRO A 164 0.90 0.11 10.52
C PRO A 164 1.06 1.52 11.09
N LYS A 165 1.71 2.45 10.38
CA LYS A 165 1.68 3.89 10.69
C LYS A 165 0.24 4.45 10.57
N HIS A 166 -0.72 3.78 11.20
CA HIS A 166 -2.15 4.06 11.26
C HIS A 166 -2.72 3.77 12.67
N VAL A 167 -1.90 3.65 13.71
CA VAL A 167 -2.35 4.21 15.00
C VAL A 167 -2.17 5.70 14.83
N ALA A 168 -3.29 6.41 14.90
CA ALA A 168 -3.40 7.84 14.83
C ALA A 168 -2.14 8.53 15.37
N PHE A 169 -1.35 9.14 14.48
CA PHE A 169 -0.84 10.43 14.86
C PHE A 169 -2.09 11.28 15.08
N LYS A 170 -2.52 11.39 16.34
CA LYS A 170 -3.16 12.59 16.85
C LYS A 170 -2.11 13.72 16.85
N GLY A 171 -1.40 13.86 15.74
CA GLY A 171 -0.70 15.06 15.34
C GLY A 171 -1.57 15.62 14.24
N ASN A 172 -2.28 16.70 14.54
CA ASN A 172 -2.94 17.46 13.49
C ASN A 172 -1.90 17.74 12.40
N ILE A 173 -2.11 17.17 11.21
CA ILE A 173 -1.29 17.51 10.06
C ILE A 173 -1.70 18.92 9.67
N SER A 174 -0.77 19.86 9.78
CA SER A 174 -0.95 21.19 9.23
C SER A 174 -0.49 21.15 7.77
N LEU A 175 -1.39 20.77 6.87
CA LEU A 175 -1.16 21.00 5.45
C LEU A 175 -0.99 22.52 5.22
N PRO A 176 -0.06 22.94 4.34
CA PRO A 176 -0.03 24.33 3.92
C PRO A 176 -1.33 24.69 3.21
N ARG A 177 -1.74 25.96 3.30
CA ARG A 177 -2.97 26.45 2.67
C ARG A 177 -2.94 26.23 1.16
N PHE A 178 -1.78 26.40 0.52
CA PHE A 178 -1.62 26.15 -0.90
C PHE A 178 -0.51 25.13 -1.13
N LEU A 179 -0.75 24.18 -2.02
CA LEU A 179 0.20 23.13 -2.33
C LEU A 179 0.16 22.69 -3.78
N VAL A 180 1.24 22.01 -4.17
CA VAL A 180 1.31 21.14 -5.35
C VAL A 180 1.56 19.71 -4.86
N LEU A 181 0.94 18.73 -5.51
CA LEU A 181 1.13 17.32 -5.19
C LEU A 181 2.00 16.64 -6.24
N LYS A 182 3.12 16.05 -5.81
CA LYS A 182 3.95 15.17 -6.62
C LYS A 182 3.60 13.72 -6.31
N SER A 183 3.32 12.91 -7.33
CA SER A 183 3.17 11.47 -7.15
C SER A 183 4.51 10.81 -6.86
N ASN A 184 4.57 10.00 -5.80
CA ASN A 184 5.75 9.20 -5.50
C ASN A 184 5.82 7.93 -6.37
N TYR A 185 4.81 7.66 -7.19
CA TYR A 185 4.80 6.54 -8.13
C TYR A 185 5.45 6.88 -9.47
N ASN A 186 5.02 7.97 -10.12
CA ASN A 186 5.52 8.34 -11.45
C ASN A 186 6.33 9.65 -11.48
N ASN A 187 6.60 10.25 -10.31
CA ASN A 187 7.34 11.50 -10.14
C ASN A 187 6.73 12.75 -10.81
N ASN A 188 5.53 12.65 -11.37
CA ASN A 188 4.84 13.77 -12.00
C ASN A 188 3.98 14.53 -11.01
N TYR A 189 3.62 15.76 -11.38
CA TYR A 189 2.78 16.63 -10.58
C TYR A 189 1.32 16.52 -11.01
N LEU A 190 0.44 16.54 -10.01
CA LEU A 190 -1.00 16.58 -10.23
C LEU A 190 -1.37 17.92 -10.86
N HIS A 191 -2.11 17.88 -11.96
CA HIS A 191 -2.72 19.08 -12.52
C HIS A 191 -4.13 18.82 -13.03
N TYR A 192 -4.88 19.91 -13.15
CA TYR A 192 -6.20 19.94 -13.77
C TYR A 192 -6.11 19.87 -15.30
N ILE A 193 -6.85 18.94 -15.90
CA ILE A 193 -6.93 18.81 -17.36
C ILE A 193 -7.92 19.85 -17.91
N GLN A 194 -7.38 20.92 -18.51
CA GLN A 194 -8.15 21.98 -19.14
C GLN A 194 -8.56 21.68 -20.59
N GLU A 195 -7.76 20.87 -21.30
CA GLU A 195 -7.93 20.60 -22.72
C GLU A 195 -9.07 19.62 -23.00
N GLY A 196 -9.74 19.80 -24.15
CA GLY A 196 -10.95 19.08 -24.51
C GLY A 196 -10.75 17.58 -24.69
N GLY A 197 -11.81 16.80 -24.42
CA GLY A 197 -11.82 15.35 -24.56
C GLY A 197 -12.55 14.65 -23.42
N GLN A 198 -12.52 13.32 -23.39
CA GLN A 198 -13.25 12.51 -22.38
C GLN A 198 -12.78 12.73 -20.94
N VAL A 199 -11.60 13.32 -20.74
CA VAL A 199 -10.98 13.56 -19.43
C VAL A 199 -10.93 15.04 -19.06
N GLN A 200 -11.64 15.91 -19.78
CA GLN A 200 -11.73 17.31 -19.40
C GLN A 200 -12.31 17.43 -17.97
N GLY A 201 -11.68 18.23 -17.13
CA GLY A 201 -12.09 18.39 -15.73
C GLY A 201 -11.46 17.40 -14.74
N PHE A 202 -10.76 16.37 -15.25
CA PHE A 202 -10.06 15.39 -14.42
C PHE A 202 -8.76 15.97 -13.86
N LEU A 203 -8.25 15.30 -12.84
CA LEU A 203 -6.95 15.59 -12.23
C LEU A 203 -5.98 14.49 -12.64
N ARG A 204 -4.81 14.82 -13.22
CA ARG A 204 -3.83 13.84 -13.71
C ARG A 204 -2.41 14.14 -13.26
N PHE A 205 -1.68 13.08 -12.93
CA PHE A 205 -0.26 13.11 -12.64
C PHE A 205 0.58 13.00 -13.92
N SER A 206 0.61 14.06 -14.71
CA SER A 206 1.47 14.17 -15.89
C SER A 206 2.03 15.58 -16.11
N GLY A 207 1.92 16.46 -15.10
CA GLY A 207 2.33 17.85 -15.20
C GLY A 207 3.70 18.13 -14.60
N GLU A 208 4.18 19.35 -14.82
CA GLU A 208 5.38 19.92 -14.21
C GLU A 208 5.02 20.88 -13.05
N VAL A 209 5.96 21.13 -12.13
CA VAL A 209 5.76 21.99 -10.93
C VAL A 209 5.22 23.38 -11.28
N LYS A 210 5.63 23.93 -12.43
CA LYS A 210 5.53 25.36 -12.73
C LYS A 210 4.17 25.84 -13.22
N SER A 211 3.13 25.01 -13.12
CA SER A 211 1.84 25.31 -13.74
C SER A 211 0.76 25.71 -12.73
N LEU A 212 0.03 26.80 -13.00
CA LEU A 212 -1.12 27.25 -12.18
C LEU A 212 -2.21 26.18 -12.06
N ILE A 213 -2.36 25.34 -13.10
CA ILE A 213 -3.29 24.18 -13.08
C ILE A 213 -2.85 23.06 -12.14
N ALA A 214 -1.63 23.11 -11.59
CA ALA A 214 -1.11 22.17 -10.59
C ALA A 214 -1.26 22.65 -9.14
N LYS A 215 -1.75 23.89 -8.93
CA LYS A 215 -1.92 24.50 -7.61
C LYS A 215 -3.29 24.19 -7.02
N PHE A 216 -3.29 23.76 -5.76
CA PHE A 216 -4.50 23.47 -4.99
C PHE A 216 -4.51 24.23 -3.67
N GLU A 217 -5.70 24.64 -3.24
CA GLU A 217 -5.96 25.24 -1.93
C GLU A 217 -6.57 24.18 -1.00
N VAL A 218 -6.08 24.14 0.24
CA VAL A 218 -6.57 23.26 1.29
C VAL A 218 -7.38 24.09 2.28
N GLU A 219 -8.66 23.77 2.41
CA GLU A 219 -9.58 24.39 3.35
C GLU A 219 -9.95 23.39 4.45
N LYS A 220 -9.95 23.80 5.71
CA LYS A 220 -10.35 22.92 6.83
C LYS A 220 -11.87 22.71 6.81
N ALA A 221 -12.30 21.48 7.09
CA ALA A 221 -13.71 21.18 7.29
C ALA A 221 -14.28 21.92 8.52
N ARG A 222 -15.57 22.23 8.49
CA ARG A 222 -16.29 22.88 9.59
C ARG A 222 -16.75 21.87 10.65
N SER A 223 -17.17 20.69 10.21
CA SER A 223 -17.82 19.66 11.04
C SER A 223 -16.85 18.84 11.90
N GLU A 224 -15.66 18.51 11.40
CA GLU A 224 -14.74 17.59 12.09
C GLU A 224 -13.28 18.06 11.97
N SER A 225 -12.58 18.09 13.11
CA SER A 225 -11.18 18.48 13.18
C SER A 225 -10.29 17.48 12.43
N GLY A 226 -9.47 17.97 11.49
CA GLY A 226 -8.49 17.16 10.76
C GLY A 226 -8.97 16.66 9.39
N LEU A 227 -10.22 16.95 9.00
CA LEU A 227 -10.67 16.78 7.62
C LEU A 227 -10.47 18.07 6.82
N VAL A 228 -10.28 17.91 5.51
CA VAL A 228 -10.05 19.03 4.59
C VAL A 228 -10.88 18.89 3.31
N HIS A 229 -11.16 20.04 2.72
CA HIS A 229 -11.57 20.18 1.32
C HIS A 229 -10.35 20.58 0.51
N ILE A 230 -10.26 20.09 -0.72
CA ILE A 230 -9.18 20.44 -1.66
C ILE A 230 -9.80 21.12 -2.86
N LYS A 231 -9.35 22.32 -3.17
CA LYS A 231 -9.89 23.17 -4.23
C LYS A 231 -8.84 23.40 -5.30
N CYS A 232 -9.20 23.20 -6.56
CA CYS A 232 -8.33 23.56 -7.67
C CYS A 232 -8.31 25.08 -7.82
N CYS A 233 -7.11 25.67 -7.74
CA CYS A 233 -6.95 27.13 -7.86
C CYS A 233 -7.24 27.65 -9.27
N TYR A 234 -7.20 26.79 -10.29
CA TYR A 234 -7.42 27.20 -11.68
C TYR A 234 -8.90 27.44 -11.99
N ASN A 235 -9.77 26.49 -11.67
CA ASN A 235 -11.21 26.60 -11.96
C ASN A 235 -12.09 26.92 -10.73
N ASN A 236 -11.47 27.09 -9.56
CA ASN A 236 -12.13 27.36 -8.28
C ASN A 236 -13.14 26.28 -7.85
N LYS A 237 -12.95 25.03 -8.28
CA LYS A 237 -13.83 23.91 -7.91
C LYS A 237 -13.17 22.97 -6.91
N TYR A 238 -13.99 22.40 -6.04
CA TYR A 238 -13.58 21.40 -5.07
C TYR A 238 -13.45 20.01 -5.71
N TRP A 239 -12.53 19.24 -5.16
CA TRP A 239 -12.35 17.83 -5.46
C TRP A 239 -13.58 17.06 -5.01
N ALA A 240 -14.16 16.31 -5.93
CA ALA A 240 -15.31 15.46 -5.68
C ALA A 240 -15.29 14.27 -6.64
N ARG A 241 -16.11 13.26 -6.33
CA ARG A 241 -16.36 12.17 -7.27
C ARG A 241 -17.05 12.68 -8.54
N GLY A 242 -16.61 12.21 -9.71
CA GLY A 242 -17.15 12.58 -11.02
C GLY A 242 -18.65 12.30 -11.18
N THR A 243 -19.14 11.19 -10.62
CA THR A 243 -20.57 10.84 -10.54
C THR A 243 -20.80 9.97 -9.30
N GLN A 244 -22.06 9.61 -9.02
CA GLN A 244 -22.41 8.69 -7.94
C GLN A 244 -21.91 7.25 -8.15
N TYR A 245 -21.52 6.89 -9.38
CA TYR A 245 -21.02 5.56 -9.74
C TYR A 245 -19.50 5.55 -9.92
N ASP A 246 -18.92 6.66 -10.34
CA ASP A 246 -17.48 6.74 -10.61
C ASP A 246 -16.66 6.86 -9.34
N ARG A 247 -15.46 6.29 -9.40
CA ARG A 247 -14.42 6.48 -8.37
C ARG A 247 -13.43 7.58 -8.74
N TRP A 248 -13.56 8.21 -9.90
CA TRP A 248 -12.70 9.30 -10.35
C TRP A 248 -12.88 10.55 -9.50
N ILE A 249 -11.77 11.15 -9.06
CA ILE A 249 -11.78 12.45 -8.39
C ILE A 249 -11.49 13.53 -9.43
N VAL A 250 -12.41 14.47 -9.54
CA VAL A 250 -12.37 15.58 -10.49
C VAL A 250 -12.57 16.90 -9.75
N ALA A 251 -12.10 18.02 -10.31
CA ALA A 251 -12.34 19.34 -9.73
C ALA A 251 -13.60 19.96 -10.35
N LYS A 252 -14.77 19.64 -9.79
CA LYS A 252 -16.06 20.08 -10.34
C LYS A 252 -17.04 20.69 -9.34
N ALA A 253 -16.89 20.40 -8.05
CA ALA A 253 -17.89 20.83 -7.07
C ALA A 253 -17.79 22.34 -6.82
N ASP A 254 -18.92 23.04 -6.87
CA ASP A 254 -19.00 24.48 -6.63
C ASP A 254 -18.79 24.84 -5.14
N GLU A 255 -19.27 23.98 -4.26
CA GLU A 255 -19.29 24.18 -2.81
C GLU A 255 -18.78 22.93 -2.09
N PRO A 256 -18.23 23.08 -0.87
CA PRO A 256 -17.89 21.95 -0.03
C PRO A 256 -19.14 21.21 0.45
N GLU A 257 -19.10 19.88 0.42
CA GLU A 257 -20.14 18.98 0.93
C GLU A 257 -19.55 18.10 2.05
N GLU A 258 -20.04 18.30 3.27
CA GLU A 258 -19.55 17.64 4.47
C GLU A 258 -20.42 16.45 4.92
N ASP A 259 -21.58 16.25 4.30
CA ASP A 259 -22.38 15.04 4.53
C ASP A 259 -21.65 13.82 3.97
N GLN A 260 -21.05 13.05 4.89
CA GLN A 260 -20.25 11.86 4.59
C GLN A 260 -21.07 10.74 3.92
N SER A 261 -22.41 10.81 3.97
CA SER A 261 -23.28 9.83 3.30
C SER A 261 -23.51 10.14 1.82
N LYS A 262 -23.33 11.39 1.38
CA LYS A 262 -23.57 11.78 -0.01
C LYS A 262 -22.39 11.44 -0.90
N TRP A 263 -22.68 10.91 -2.09
CA TRP A 263 -21.65 10.63 -3.09
C TRP A 263 -20.86 11.87 -3.52
N SER A 264 -21.45 13.07 -3.38
CA SER A 264 -20.84 14.35 -3.67
C SER A 264 -19.94 14.89 -2.56
N CYS A 265 -19.76 14.15 -1.46
CA CYS A 265 -18.87 14.50 -0.35
C CYS A 265 -17.48 14.93 -0.87
N THR A 266 -17.01 16.08 -0.39
CA THR A 266 -15.73 16.69 -0.79
C THR A 266 -14.64 16.50 0.26
N LEU A 267 -14.93 15.75 1.32
CA LEU A 267 -14.03 15.57 2.46
C LEU A 267 -12.94 14.54 2.18
N PHE A 268 -11.71 14.95 2.48
CA PHE A 268 -10.54 14.09 2.53
C PHE A 268 -9.89 14.17 3.90
N LYS A 269 -9.38 13.03 4.37
CA LYS A 269 -8.52 12.97 5.56
C LYS A 269 -7.06 12.81 5.12
N PRO A 270 -6.20 13.83 5.36
CA PRO A 270 -4.77 13.68 5.12
C PRO A 270 -4.14 12.79 6.19
N ILE A 271 -3.25 11.90 5.76
CA ILE A 271 -2.55 10.93 6.62
C ILE A 271 -1.06 10.96 6.27
N CYS A 272 -0.21 11.34 7.21
CA CYS A 272 1.24 11.37 7.00
C CYS A 272 1.79 9.96 6.84
N VAL A 273 2.64 9.79 5.83
CA VAL A 273 3.34 8.51 5.58
C VAL A 273 4.66 8.45 6.34
N ASP A 274 5.27 9.60 6.60
CA ASP A 274 6.53 9.70 7.32
C ASP A 274 6.58 10.79 8.40
N THR A 275 7.59 10.71 9.26
CA THR A 275 7.81 11.63 10.39
C THR A 275 8.06 13.07 9.96
N ASP A 276 8.51 13.28 8.72
CA ASP A 276 8.91 14.59 8.21
C ASP A 276 7.73 15.43 7.67
N ALA A 277 6.49 14.91 7.77
CA ALA A 277 5.24 15.57 7.37
C ALA A 277 5.13 16.02 5.89
N LYS A 278 6.12 15.72 5.04
CA LYS A 278 6.13 16.07 3.61
C LYS A 278 5.41 15.07 2.73
N THR A 279 5.23 13.83 3.18
CA THR A 279 4.57 12.77 2.42
C THR A 279 3.22 12.44 3.03
N VAL A 280 2.18 12.42 2.19
CA VAL A 280 0.79 12.33 2.62
C VAL A 280 0.02 11.34 1.75
N ARG A 281 -0.96 10.68 2.36
CA ARG A 281 -2.07 10.02 1.71
C ARG A 281 -3.34 10.80 1.94
N PHE A 282 -4.26 10.76 0.98
CA PHE A 282 -5.60 11.32 1.16
C PHE A 282 -6.61 10.17 1.20
N LEU A 283 -7.31 10.03 2.32
CA LEU A 283 -8.43 9.10 2.45
C LEU A 283 -9.72 9.85 2.08
N HIS A 284 -10.42 9.40 1.04
CA HIS A 284 -11.74 9.94 0.69
C HIS A 284 -12.78 9.46 1.71
N VAL A 285 -13.43 10.39 2.40
CA VAL A 285 -14.21 10.07 3.61
C VAL A 285 -15.43 9.20 3.31
N GLN A 286 -16.21 9.53 2.25
CA GLN A 286 -17.42 8.79 1.92
C GLN A 286 -17.14 7.35 1.45
N LEU A 287 -16.07 7.13 0.70
CA LEU A 287 -15.70 5.79 0.20
C LEU A 287 -14.75 5.04 1.14
N ARG A 288 -14.28 5.67 2.21
CA ARG A 288 -13.31 5.12 3.18
C ARG A 288 -12.08 4.50 2.52
N SER A 289 -11.66 5.08 1.40
CA SER A 289 -10.62 4.53 0.53
C SER A 289 -9.63 5.61 0.12
N TYR A 290 -8.39 5.21 -0.14
CA TYR A 290 -7.31 6.12 -0.49
C TYR A 290 -7.46 6.63 -1.92
N ALA A 291 -7.28 7.94 -2.09
CA ALA A 291 -7.09 8.54 -3.40
C ALA A 291 -5.71 8.12 -3.93
N CYS A 292 -5.67 7.55 -5.13
CA CYS A 292 -4.47 7.07 -5.78
C CYS A 292 -4.42 7.46 -7.26
N LEU A 293 -3.22 7.40 -7.81
CA LEU A 293 -2.95 7.53 -9.22
C LEU A 293 -3.45 6.28 -9.97
N SER A 294 -4.28 6.47 -10.99
CA SER A 294 -4.78 5.36 -11.81
C SER A 294 -3.73 4.75 -12.71
N ARG A 295 -3.62 3.42 -12.64
CA ARG A 295 -2.79 2.60 -13.52
C ARG A 295 -3.61 1.96 -14.66
N THR A 296 -4.86 2.39 -14.86
CA THR A 296 -5.71 1.88 -15.95
C THR A 296 -5.21 2.31 -17.32
N ILE A 297 -5.73 1.66 -18.37
CA ILE A 297 -5.49 2.05 -19.76
C ILE A 297 -6.08 3.42 -20.11
N ALA A 298 -5.62 3.98 -21.22
CA ALA A 298 -6.10 5.25 -21.76
C ALA A 298 -7.63 5.25 -21.94
N PRO A 299 -8.30 6.40 -21.78
CA PRO A 299 -7.73 7.74 -21.57
C PRO A 299 -7.50 8.10 -20.10
N PHE A 300 -7.81 7.23 -19.13
CA PHE A 300 -7.80 7.61 -17.71
C PHE A 300 -6.48 7.31 -16.97
N THR A 301 -5.44 6.93 -17.70
CA THR A 301 -4.12 6.66 -17.14
C THR A 301 -3.60 7.87 -16.37
N SER A 302 -3.03 7.61 -15.19
CA SER A 302 -2.50 8.59 -14.24
C SER A 302 -3.52 9.61 -13.71
N CYS A 303 -4.82 9.44 -13.98
CA CYS A 303 -5.86 10.28 -13.37
C CYS A 303 -6.06 9.91 -11.90
N LEU A 304 -6.43 10.88 -11.07
CA LEU A 304 -6.74 10.67 -9.66
C LEU A 304 -8.07 9.94 -9.51
N PHE A 305 -8.07 8.85 -8.75
CA PHE A 305 -9.26 8.08 -8.44
C PHE A 305 -9.19 7.55 -7.01
N VAL A 306 -10.31 7.07 -6.50
CA VAL A 306 -10.40 6.41 -5.21
C VAL A 306 -10.19 4.91 -5.40
N GLY A 307 -9.07 4.40 -4.90
CA GLY A 307 -8.66 3.02 -5.04
C GLY A 307 -9.24 2.12 -3.96
N SER A 308 -8.37 1.70 -3.04
CA SER A 308 -8.64 0.70 -2.01
C SER A 308 -8.71 1.34 -0.62
N GLU A 309 -9.39 0.66 0.30
CA GLU A 309 -9.39 0.99 1.73
C GLU A 309 -8.01 0.82 2.38
N ASN A 310 -7.14 0.02 1.75
CA ASN A 310 -5.77 -0.20 2.19
C ASN A 310 -4.78 0.64 1.35
N PRO A 311 -3.67 1.11 1.96
CA PRO A 311 -2.59 1.77 1.21
C PRO A 311 -2.11 0.92 0.02
N ASP A 312 -1.84 1.56 -1.12
CA ASP A 312 -1.38 0.84 -2.31
C ASP A 312 0.06 0.33 -2.09
N GLN A 313 0.31 -0.93 -2.51
CA GLN A 313 1.61 -1.59 -2.42
C GLN A 313 2.66 -0.89 -3.30
N TYR A 314 2.20 -0.30 -4.40
CA TYR A 314 2.95 0.66 -5.19
C TYR A 314 2.51 2.04 -4.70
N PRO A 315 3.41 2.99 -4.42
CA PRO A 315 3.08 4.27 -3.75
C PRO A 315 2.27 5.25 -4.63
N CYS A 316 1.25 4.75 -5.34
CA CYS A 316 0.29 5.47 -6.18
C CYS A 316 -0.63 6.38 -5.35
N ASP A 317 -0.81 6.06 -4.07
CA ASP A 317 -1.57 6.81 -3.06
C ASP A 317 -0.70 7.74 -2.21
N VAL A 318 0.62 7.72 -2.41
CA VAL A 318 1.58 8.53 -1.65
C VAL A 318 1.99 9.75 -2.47
N TYR A 319 1.82 10.92 -1.86
CA TYR A 319 2.12 12.20 -2.48
C TYR A 319 3.13 12.99 -1.66
N THR A 320 4.11 13.57 -2.32
CA THR A 320 4.97 14.58 -1.71
C THR A 320 4.31 15.95 -1.87
N ILE A 321 4.15 16.65 -0.75
CA ILE A 321 3.63 18.01 -0.68
C ILE A 321 4.75 18.99 -1.00
N VAL A 322 4.48 19.87 -1.95
CA VAL A 322 5.32 21.06 -2.22
C VAL A 322 4.53 22.28 -1.76
N ASP A 323 4.99 22.92 -0.67
CA ASP A 323 4.37 24.11 -0.11
C ASP A 323 4.52 25.31 -1.05
N CYS A 324 3.40 25.94 -1.39
CA CYS A 324 3.37 27.17 -2.17
C CYS A 324 3.05 28.34 -1.23
N LYS A 325 4.08 29.07 -0.77
CA LYS A 325 3.84 30.30 -0.01
C LYS A 325 2.98 31.27 -0.82
N SER A 326 1.97 31.86 -0.17
CA SER A 326 1.09 32.85 -0.80
C SER A 326 1.91 34.04 -1.32
N GLY A 327 1.85 34.32 -2.62
CA GLY A 327 2.40 35.55 -3.21
C GLY A 327 3.60 35.37 -4.12
N ASN A 328 4.22 34.19 -4.23
CA ASN A 328 5.20 33.95 -5.29
C ASN A 328 4.44 33.51 -6.56
N PRO A 329 4.53 34.25 -7.68
CA PRO A 329 4.38 33.63 -8.98
C PRO A 329 5.37 32.47 -9.02
N ILE A 330 5.06 31.39 -9.73
CA ILE A 330 6.00 30.28 -9.87
C ILE A 330 7.18 30.75 -10.73
N GLN A 331 8.08 31.51 -10.12
CA GLN A 331 9.25 32.14 -10.72
C GLN A 331 10.36 32.08 -9.68
N ASP A 332 11.36 31.25 -10.01
CA ASP A 332 12.73 31.23 -9.50
C ASP A 332 12.91 31.33 -7.97
N SER A 333 12.66 30.22 -7.28
CA SER A 333 13.47 29.72 -6.14
C SER A 333 12.66 28.68 -5.35
N CYS A 334 12.90 27.41 -5.64
CA CYS A 334 12.73 26.35 -4.65
C CYS A 334 14.01 25.54 -4.75
N ASP A 335 14.91 25.80 -3.80
CA ASP A 335 16.21 25.14 -3.66
C ASP A 335 16.07 23.62 -3.80
N VAL A 336 16.51 23.11 -4.94
CA VAL A 336 16.83 21.70 -5.15
C VAL A 336 18.32 21.67 -5.47
N ASP A 337 19.15 22.05 -4.51
CA ASP A 337 20.60 21.81 -4.53
C ASP A 337 21.15 21.88 -3.11
N THR A 338 20.82 20.86 -2.30
CA THR A 338 21.67 20.45 -1.18
C THR A 338 21.23 19.06 -0.73
N ILE A 339 21.81 18.02 -1.34
CA ILE A 339 22.14 16.69 -0.79
C ILE A 339 22.55 15.82 -2.01
N THR A 340 23.63 16.17 -2.69
CA THR A 340 24.30 15.27 -3.67
C THR A 340 25.77 15.60 -3.93
N ASP A 341 26.49 16.18 -2.96
CA ASP A 341 27.92 16.47 -3.18
C ASP A 341 28.85 16.17 -1.99
N ARG A 342 28.51 15.14 -1.19
CA ARG A 342 29.37 14.66 -0.09
C ARG A 342 29.91 13.25 -0.24
N LEU A 343 29.94 12.68 -1.44
CA LEU A 343 30.55 11.37 -1.68
C LEU A 343 31.37 11.27 -2.98
N ILE A 344 32.15 12.30 -3.32
CA ILE A 344 33.37 12.10 -4.14
C ILE A 344 34.49 13.00 -3.59
N ARG A 345 35.19 12.52 -2.56
CA ARG A 345 36.57 12.92 -2.29
C ARG A 345 37.41 11.66 -2.12
N ARG A 346 38.15 11.30 -3.17
CA ARG A 346 39.48 10.70 -2.99
C ARG A 346 40.53 11.72 -3.49
N PRO A 347 41.70 11.78 -2.84
CA PRO A 347 42.62 12.90 -2.96
C PRO A 347 43.52 12.71 -4.18
N GLN A 348 43.65 13.74 -5.01
CA GLN A 348 44.79 13.85 -5.92
C GLN A 348 45.86 14.71 -5.23
N ILE A 349 47.05 14.13 -5.19
CA ILE A 349 48.25 14.62 -4.53
C ILE A 349 48.80 15.80 -5.34
N ASN A 350 48.95 16.96 -4.71
CA ASN A 350 49.71 18.08 -5.23
C ASN A 350 51.20 17.78 -5.13
N ILE A 351 51.89 17.75 -6.27
CA ILE A 351 53.35 17.97 -6.33
C ILE A 351 53.56 19.32 -7.01
N ASN A 352 54.06 20.26 -6.21
CA ASN A 352 54.56 21.55 -6.65
C ASN A 352 55.79 21.36 -7.55
N THR A 353 55.93 22.17 -8.60
CA THR A 353 57.21 22.82 -8.91
C THR A 353 57.01 24.10 -9.71
N THR A 354 57.64 25.14 -9.19
CA THR A 354 57.74 26.51 -9.70
C THR A 354 58.69 26.58 -10.90
N THR A 355 58.32 27.40 -11.88
CA THR A 355 59.12 28.19 -12.84
C THR A 355 60.64 27.92 -12.96
N ASN A 356 61.13 27.69 -14.19
CA ASN A 356 61.83 28.71 -14.99
C ASN A 356 62.43 28.18 -16.31
N ASN A 357 62.25 28.99 -17.36
CA ASN A 357 63.16 29.33 -18.47
C ASN A 357 64.11 28.25 -19.02
N ASN A 358 63.99 27.94 -20.31
CA ASN A 358 64.90 28.47 -21.35
C ASN A 358 64.70 27.79 -22.72
N ASN A 359 64.65 28.64 -23.74
CA ASN A 359 65.33 28.57 -25.05
C ASN A 359 65.24 27.34 -25.98
N ASN A 360 65.14 27.74 -27.26
CA ASN A 360 65.71 27.15 -28.48
C ASN A 360 64.83 26.21 -29.30
N ASN A 361 64.29 26.80 -30.37
CA ASN A 361 64.68 26.57 -31.77
C ASN A 361 64.84 25.13 -32.30
N ASN A 362 64.16 24.97 -33.42
CA ASN A 362 64.57 24.30 -34.67
C ASN A 362 64.24 22.81 -34.88
N ASN A 363 63.57 22.63 -36.02
CA ASN A 363 63.73 21.54 -37.00
C ASN A 363 63.17 20.18 -36.57
N ASN A 364 62.54 19.36 -37.42
CA ASN A 364 62.49 19.26 -38.86
C ASN A 364 61.28 18.36 -39.23
N ASN A 365 60.71 18.58 -40.42
CA ASN A 365 60.27 17.62 -41.44
C ASN A 365 59.74 16.24 -40.96
N GLY A 366 58.55 15.77 -41.32
CA GLY A 366 58.02 15.69 -42.69
C GLY A 366 57.84 14.20 -43.09
N CYS A 367 56.99 13.95 -44.10
CA CYS A 367 56.50 12.66 -44.66
C CYS A 367 55.30 12.05 -43.91
N ILE A 368 54.05 12.01 -44.42
CA ILE A 368 53.52 11.65 -45.76
C ILE A 368 54.10 10.33 -46.27
N ILE A 369 53.30 9.26 -46.32
CA ILE A 369 52.98 8.52 -47.55
C ILE A 369 51.54 7.96 -47.42
N LEU A 370 50.85 8.09 -48.54
CA LEU A 370 49.57 7.57 -49.04
C LEU A 370 49.02 6.27 -48.43
#